data_AF-Q400R8-F1
#
_entry.id   AF-Q400R8-F1
#
_cell.length_a   1.000
_cell.length_b   1.000
_cell.length_c   1.000
_cell.angle_alpha   90.00
_cell.angle_beta   90.00
_cell.angle_gamma   90.00
#
_symmetry.space_group_name_H-M   'P 1'
#
loop_
_entity.id
_entity.type
_entity.pdbx_description
1 polymer ?
#
loop_
_entity_poly.entity_id
_entity_poly.type
_entity_poly.pdbx_seq_one_letter_code
_entity_poly.pdbx_strand_id
1 'polypeptide(L)' 'TSHRYVANRVANILGKPIKELKIITAHIGNGASVAAVKYGRSVDTSMGFTPLEGLV' A
#
# COMPACT_ATOMS: atom_id res chain seq x y z
N THR A 1 -5.03 7.14 -0.50
CA THR A 1 -5.14 7.33 -1.97
C THR A 1 -3.93 6.79 -2.72
N SER A 2 -2.69 7.09 -2.31
CA SER A 2 -1.43 6.58 -2.93
C SER A 2 -1.31 5.05 -2.94
N HIS A 3 -1.30 4.39 -1.77
CA HIS A 3 -1.18 2.92 -1.67
C HIS A 3 -2.25 2.16 -2.49
N ARG A 4 -3.49 2.63 -2.45
CA ARG A 4 -4.59 2.04 -3.24
C ARG A 4 -4.33 2.14 -4.74
N TYR A 5 -3.83 3.28 -5.22
CA TYR A 5 -3.50 3.46 -6.63
C TYR A 5 -2.38 2.50 -7.07
N VAL A 6 -1.27 2.47 -6.31
CA VAL A 6 -0.10 1.64 -6.66
C VAL A 6 -0.44 0.15 -6.62
N ALA A 7 -1.22 -0.31 -5.63
CA ALA A 7 -1.65 -1.71 -5.55
C ALA A 7 -2.48 -2.15 -6.78
N ASN A 8 -3.40 -1.29 -7.25
CA ASN A 8 -4.16 -1.55 -8.47
C ASN A 8 -3.29 -1.47 -9.73
N ARG A 9 -2.35 -0.53 -9.78
CA ARG A 9 -1.43 -0.39 -10.92
C ARG A 9 -0.53 -1.62 -11.06
N VAL A 10 -0.01 -2.15 -9.96
CA VAL A 10 0.77 -3.40 -9.93
C VAL A 10 -0.07 -4.59 -10.40
N ALA A 11 -1.32 -4.70 -9.96
CA ALA A 11 -2.23 -5.76 -10.42
C ALA A 11 -2.40 -5.74 -11.95
N ASN A 12 -2.58 -4.54 -12.53
CA ASN A 12 -2.67 -4.36 -13.98
C ASN A 12 -1.36 -4.71 -14.71
N ILE A 13 -0.21 -4.29 -14.16
CA ILE A 13 1.11 -4.60 -14.76
C ILE A 13 1.38 -6.10 -14.75
N LEU A 14 0.99 -6.78 -13.67
CA LEU A 14 1.15 -8.23 -13.53
C LEU A 14 0.11 -9.04 -14.32
N GLY A 15 -0.92 -8.38 -14.88
CA GLY A 15 -2.02 -9.06 -15.56
C GLY A 15 -2.83 -10.00 -14.65
N LYS A 16 -2.85 -9.72 -13.34
CA LYS A 16 -3.50 -10.57 -12.33
C LYS A 16 -4.61 -9.82 -11.60
N PRO A 17 -5.73 -10.47 -11.26
CA PRO A 17 -6.75 -9.87 -10.41
C PRO A 17 -6.16 -9.44 -9.06
N ILE A 18 -6.46 -8.22 -8.61
CA ILE A 18 -5.96 -7.72 -7.31
C ILE A 18 -6.39 -8.59 -6.12
N LYS A 19 -7.49 -9.33 -6.28
CA LYS A 19 -8.01 -10.30 -5.29
C LYS A 19 -7.12 -11.52 -5.09
N GLU A 20 -6.15 -11.76 -5.97
CA GLU A 20 -5.20 -12.87 -5.86
C GLU A 20 -3.84 -12.42 -5.30
N LEU A 21 -3.63 -11.10 -5.18
CA LEU A 21 -2.34 -10.53 -4.85
C LEU A 21 -2.20 -10.20 -3.37
N LYS A 22 -0.98 -10.39 -2.86
CA LYS A 22 -0.49 -9.90 -1.58
C LYS A 22 0.62 -8.92 -1.90
N ILE A 23 0.40 -7.63 -1.58
CA ILE A 23 1.25 -6.52 -2.01
C ILE A 23 1.67 -5.74 -0.77
N ILE A 24 2.97 -5.47 -0.65
CA ILE A 24 3.48 -4.44 0.25
C ILE A 24 3.75 -3.19 -0.58
N THR A 25 3.22 -2.06 -0.15
CA THR A 25 3.40 -0.77 -0.83
C THR A 25 4.17 0.17 0.06
N ALA A 26 5.27 0.74 -0.45
CA ALA A 26 6.07 1.75 0.26
C ALA A 26 5.90 3.10 -0.46
N HIS A 27 5.35 4.08 0.26
CA HIS A 27 5.30 5.46 -0.19
C HIS A 27 6.42 6.23 0.52
N ILE A 28 7.31 6.84 -0.27
CA ILE A 28 8.48 7.55 0.23
C ILE A 28 8.45 8.96 -0.36
N GLY A 29 8.24 9.95 0.50
CA GLY A 29 8.11 11.37 0.15
C GLY A 29 8.14 12.24 1.40
N ASN A 30 7.55 13.44 1.34
CA ASN A 30 7.50 14.37 2.49
C ASN A 30 6.78 13.81 3.74
N GLY A 31 6.05 12.71 3.58
CA GLY A 31 5.69 11.77 4.64
C GLY A 31 5.81 10.35 4.09
N ALA A 32 6.36 9.43 4.88
CA ALA A 32 6.67 8.09 4.42
C ALA A 32 5.87 7.03 5.19
N SER A 33 5.36 6.04 4.45
CA SER A 33 4.59 4.94 5.04
C SER A 33 4.66 3.67 4.22
N VAL A 34 4.45 2.54 4.88
CA VAL A 34 4.29 1.21 4.27
C VAL A 34 2.91 0.70 4.59
N ALA A 35 2.22 0.12 3.60
CA ALA A 35 0.93 -0.54 3.80
C ALA A 35 0.95 -1.97 3.25
N ALA A 36 0.43 -2.89 4.05
CA ALA A 36 0.17 -4.26 3.66
C ALA A 36 -1.23 -4.35 3.02
N VAL A 37 -1.27 -4.75 1.75
CA VAL A 37 -2.50 -4.92 0.97
C VAL A 37 -2.69 -6.39 0.65
N LYS A 38 -3.73 -6.98 1.22
CA LYS A 38 -4.11 -8.38 1.02
C LYS A 38 -5.40 -8.44 0.21
N TYR A 39 -5.35 -9.07 -0.97
CA TYR A 39 -6.52 -9.27 -1.84
C TYR A 39 -7.25 -7.96 -2.19
N GLY A 40 -6.47 -6.89 -2.41
CA GLY A 40 -6.98 -5.55 -2.72
C GLY A 40 -7.49 -4.73 -1.52
N ARG A 41 -7.38 -5.25 -0.29
CA ARG A 41 -7.72 -4.53 0.94
C ARG A 41 -6.47 -4.22 1.75
N SER A 42 -6.35 -2.98 2.24
CA SER A 42 -5.32 -2.64 3.23
C SER A 42 -5.66 -3.35 4.52
N VAL A 43 -4.73 -4.14 5.04
CA VAL A 43 -4.89 -4.89 6.29
C VAL A 43 -4.03 -4.32 7.41
N ASP A 44 -2.97 -3.60 7.05
CA ASP A 44 -2.10 -2.92 8.00
C ASP A 44 -1.39 -1.72 7.33
N THR A 45 -0.94 -0.78 8.14
CA THR A 45 -0.19 0.41 7.70
C THR A 45 0.75 0.89 8.80
N SER A 46 1.93 1.38 8.42
CA SER A 46 2.92 1.89 9.38
C SER A 46 2.52 3.21 10.02
N MET A 47 1.62 3.98 9.38
CA MET A 47 1.03 5.18 9.98
C MET A 47 -0.05 4.79 10.99
N GLY A 48 -0.03 5.42 12.16
CA GLY A 48 -1.08 5.25 13.15
C GLY A 48 -2.09 6.41 13.14
N PHE A 49 -2.40 6.97 14.30
CA PHE A 49 -3.49 7.97 14.40
C PHE A 49 -3.14 9.29 13.68
N THR A 50 -1.86 9.64 13.67
CA THR A 50 -1.34 10.81 12.95
C THR A 50 -0.25 10.38 11.98
N PRO A 51 0.07 11.20 10.96
CA PRO A 51 1.13 10.90 10.00
C PRO A 51 2.56 10.92 10.60
N LEU A 52 2.71 11.28 11.88
CA LEU A 52 4.01 11.33 12.56
C LEU A 52 4.52 9.91 12.88
N GLU A 53 3.62 8.98 13.14
CA GLU A 53 3.94 7.56 13.22
C GLU A 53 4.15 7.03 11.80
N GLY A 54 5.20 6.25 11.57
CA GLY A 54 5.52 5.80 10.23
C GLY A 54 7.00 5.43 10.07
N LEU A 55 7.53 5.73 8.90
CA LEU A 55 8.94 5.48 8.57
C LEU A 55 9.82 6.67 9.00
N VAL A 56 11.09 6.38 9.33
CA VAL A 56 12.15 7.36 9.65
C VAL A 56 12.88 7.78 8.37
#